data_AF-O08939-F1
#
_entry.id   AF-O08939-F1
#
_cell.length_a   1.000
_cell.length_b   1.000
_cell.length_c   1.000
_cell.angle_alpha   90.00
_cell.angle_beta   90.00
_cell.angle_gamma   90.00
#
_symmetry.space_group_name_H-M   'P 1'
#
loop_
_entity.id
_entity.type
_entity.pdbx_description
1 polymer ?
#
loop_
_entity_poly.entity_id
_entity_poly.type
_entity_poly.pdbx_seq_one_letter_code
_entity_poly.pdbx_strand_id
1 'polypeptide(L)'
;KTGIEDVCGHWGHNFWRDKFKKFDDKYLRKLLIRENQPKSSIVSLYKKLEIKHAIEMAETGMISTVPSFASLNDCREEKIRKLTPGEMDEIREILSRNLYQIRQR
;
A
#
# COMPACT_ATOMS: atom_id res chain seq x y z
N LYS A 1 -42.05 1.84 -44.85
CA LYS A 1 -40.80 1.11 -44.53
C LYS A 1 -40.07 1.92 -43.47
N THR A 2 -40.44 1.74 -42.21
CA THR A 2 -39.92 2.50 -41.06
C THR A 2 -39.97 1.54 -39.88
N GLY A 3 -38.85 0.92 -39.52
CA GLY A 3 -38.89 -0.14 -38.49
C GLY A 3 -37.55 -0.77 -38.13
N ILE A 4 -36.51 -0.59 -38.95
CA ILE A 4 -35.16 -1.08 -38.63
C ILE A 4 -34.17 0.06 -38.29
N GLU A 5 -34.33 1.24 -38.89
CA GLU A 5 -33.46 2.41 -38.66
C GLU A 5 -33.68 3.08 -37.29
N ASP A 6 -34.92 3.15 -36.79
CA ASP A 6 -35.20 3.69 -35.44
C ASP A 6 -34.61 2.83 -34.32
N VAL A 7 -34.57 1.50 -34.52
CA VAL A 7 -34.03 0.55 -33.55
C VAL A 7 -32.50 0.59 -33.53
N CYS A 8 -31.88 0.78 -34.70
CA CYS A 8 -30.42 0.82 -34.84
C CYS A 8 -29.82 2.20 -34.50
N GLY A 9 -30.57 3.29 -34.69
CA GLY A 9 -30.12 4.66 -34.36
C GLY A 9 -30.04 4.92 -32.85
N HIS A 10 -30.83 4.19 -32.05
CA HIS A 10 -30.82 4.29 -30.58
C HIS A 10 -29.67 3.53 -29.92
N TRP A 11 -29.02 2.61 -30.64
CA TRP A 11 -27.75 2.01 -30.27
C TRP A 11 -26.61 2.98 -30.62
N GLY A 12 -26.67 4.15 -29.99
CA GLY A 12 -25.79 5.27 -30.28
C GLY A 12 -24.31 4.93 -30.14
N HIS A 13 -23.50 5.86 -30.63
CA HIS A 13 -22.03 5.97 -30.66
C HIS A 13 -21.25 5.45 -29.42
N ASN A 14 -21.94 5.15 -28.33
CA ASN A 14 -21.39 4.76 -27.05
C ASN A 14 -21.81 3.37 -26.57
N PHE A 15 -22.59 2.62 -27.35
CA PHE A 15 -23.08 1.31 -26.93
C PHE A 15 -21.94 0.39 -26.45
N TRP A 16 -20.86 0.31 -27.23
CA TRP A 16 -19.69 -0.50 -26.88
C TRP A 16 -18.96 0.01 -25.65
N ARG A 17 -18.89 1.34 -25.48
CA ARG A 17 -18.28 1.94 -24.30
C ARG A 17 -19.09 1.63 -23.04
N ASP A 18 -20.41 1.73 -23.12
CA ASP A 18 -21.28 1.46 -21.98
C ASP A 18 -21.33 -0.04 -21.65
N LYS A 19 -21.22 -0.90 -22.67
CA LYS A 19 -21.07 -2.35 -22.50
C LYS A 19 -19.73 -2.69 -21.83
N PHE A 20 -18.64 -2.06 -22.27
CA PHE A 20 -17.32 -2.21 -21.68
C PHE A 20 -17.30 -1.69 -20.24
N LYS A 21 -17.90 -0.53 -19.97
CA LYS A 21 -18.01 0.04 -18.62
C LYS A 21 -18.78 -0.88 -17.68
N LYS A 22 -19.88 -1.49 -18.13
CA LYS A 22 -20.61 -2.51 -17.36
C LYS A 22 -19.76 -3.75 -17.06
N PHE A 23 -18.91 -4.17 -17.99
CA PHE A 23 -17.98 -5.28 -17.78
C PHE A 23 -16.86 -4.91 -16.80
N ASP A 24 -16.25 -3.73 -16.98
CA ASP A 24 -15.21 -3.19 -16.12
C ASP A 24 -15.70 -3.08 -14.67
N ASP A 25 -16.85 -2.43 -14.45
CA ASP A 25 -17.43 -2.25 -13.11
C ASP A 25 -17.85 -3.59 -12.46
N LYS A 26 -18.24 -4.58 -13.26
CA LYS A 26 -18.71 -5.87 -12.74
C LYS A 26 -17.57 -6.84 -12.42
N TYR A 27 -16.51 -6.86 -13.23
CA TYR A 27 -15.45 -7.87 -13.15
C TYR A 27 -14.08 -7.24 -12.87
N LEU A 28 -13.57 -6.39 -13.77
CA LEU A 28 -12.20 -5.86 -13.68
C LEU A 28 -11.99 -5.00 -12.44
N ARG A 29 -12.88 -4.03 -12.19
CA ARG A 29 -12.83 -3.14 -11.02
C ARG A 29 -12.92 -3.93 -9.71
N LYS A 30 -13.73 -4.99 -9.67
CA LYS A 30 -13.87 -5.83 -8.47
C LYS A 30 -12.66 -6.72 -8.24
N LEU A 31 -12.03 -7.21 -9.31
CA LEU A 31 -10.84 -8.04 -9.23
C LEU A 31 -9.60 -7.20 -8.88
N LEU A 32 -9.45 -6.03 -9.50
CA LEU A 32 -8.23 -5.22 -9.44
C LEU A 32 -8.23 -4.16 -8.32
N ILE A 33 -9.39 -3.54 -8.02
CA ILE A 33 -9.45 -2.37 -7.11
C ILE A 33 -9.95 -2.74 -5.72
N ARG A 34 -10.78 -3.79 -5.59
CA ARG A 34 -11.46 -4.12 -4.33
C ARG A 34 -10.51 -4.59 -3.23
N GLU A 35 -9.33 -5.09 -3.58
CA GLU A 35 -8.34 -5.57 -2.59
C GLU A 35 -7.47 -4.45 -2.01
N ASN A 36 -7.43 -3.27 -2.63
CA ASN A 36 -6.43 -2.25 -2.29
C ASN A 36 -6.95 -1.09 -1.42
N GLN A 37 -8.20 -1.15 -0.95
CA GLN A 37 -8.71 -0.10 -0.06
C GLN A 37 -8.08 -0.24 1.34
N PRO A 38 -7.36 0.79 1.84
CA PRO A 38 -6.78 0.72 3.17
C PRO A 38 -7.89 0.73 4.22
N LYS A 39 -7.99 -0.36 4.99
CA LYS A 39 -9.02 -0.55 6.02
C LYS A 39 -8.90 0.42 7.20
N SER A 40 -7.78 1.13 7.33
CA SER A 40 -7.46 2.03 8.44
C SER A 40 -6.52 3.16 7.98
N SER A 41 -6.55 4.30 8.68
CA SER A 41 -5.69 5.46 8.44
C SER A 41 -4.19 5.12 8.54
N ILE A 42 -3.79 4.23 9.45
CA ILE A 42 -2.39 3.79 9.61
C ILE A 42 -1.91 2.96 8.41
N VAL A 43 -2.75 2.03 7.93
CA VAL A 43 -2.44 1.17 6.78
C VAL A 43 -2.36 2.00 5.50
N SER A 44 -3.21 3.03 5.38
CA SER A 44 -3.16 4.01 4.29
C SER A 44 -1.83 4.78 4.29
N LEU A 45 -1.40 5.23 5.47
CA LEU A 45 -0.15 5.98 5.63
C LEU A 45 1.06 5.13 5.25
N TYR A 46 1.13 3.89 5.73
CA TYR A 46 2.21 2.97 5.40
C TYR A 46 2.32 2.71 3.89
N LYS A 47 1.20 2.35 3.23
CA LYS A 47 1.17 2.15 1.77
C LYS A 47 1.63 3.39 0.99
N LYS A 48 1.25 4.58 1.45
CA LYS A 48 1.69 5.85 0.83
C LYS A 48 3.20 6.04 0.96
N LEU A 49 3.79 5.69 2.10
CA LEU A 49 5.23 5.78 2.30
C LEU A 49 5.98 4.76 1.43
N GLU A 50 5.50 3.52 1.33
CA GLU A 50 6.10 2.49 0.47
C GLU A 50 6.11 2.92 -1.00
N ILE A 51 5.00 3.44 -1.52
CA ILE A 51 4.91 3.91 -2.91
C ILE A 51 5.88 5.08 -3.15
N LYS A 52 5.94 6.05 -2.22
CA LYS A 52 6.89 7.16 -2.34
C LYS A 52 8.32 6.67 -2.40
N HIS A 53 8.68 5.72 -1.55
CA HIS A 53 10.02 5.15 -1.52
C HIS A 53 10.35 4.39 -2.81
N ALA A 54 9.42 3.57 -3.33
CA ALA A 54 9.59 2.86 -4.59
C ALA A 54 9.81 3.82 -5.78
N ILE A 55 9.09 4.95 -5.81
CA ILE A 55 9.26 6.00 -6.81
C ILE A 55 10.65 6.63 -6.69
N GLU A 56 11.06 7.05 -5.49
CA GLU A 56 12.37 7.64 -5.23
C GLU A 56 13.50 6.68 -5.66
N MET A 57 13.38 5.39 -5.36
CA MET A 57 14.33 4.36 -5.80
C MET A 57 14.39 4.20 -7.33
N ALA A 58 13.24 4.29 -8.01
CA ALA A 58 13.16 4.21 -9.46
C ALA A 58 13.77 5.46 -10.12
N GLU A 59 13.48 6.65 -9.59
CA GLU A 59 14.03 7.93 -10.06
C GLU A 59 15.54 8.03 -9.84
N THR A 60 16.02 7.53 -8.71
CA THR A 60 17.47 7.52 -8.35
C THR A 60 18.23 6.40 -9.07
N GLY A 61 17.57 5.57 -9.87
CA GLY A 61 18.19 4.47 -10.62
C GLY A 61 18.73 3.33 -9.75
N MET A 62 18.38 3.28 -8.46
CA MET A 62 18.85 2.27 -7.50
C MET A 62 18.16 0.90 -7.64
N ILE A 63 17.18 0.79 -8.53
CA ILE A 63 16.49 -0.47 -8.86
C ILE A 63 17.43 -1.57 -9.39
N SER A 64 18.63 -1.24 -9.87
CA SER A 64 19.64 -2.22 -10.33
C SER A 64 20.64 -2.64 -9.24
N THR A 65 20.72 -1.93 -8.11
CA THR A 65 21.78 -2.14 -7.09
C THR A 65 21.28 -2.80 -5.81
N VAL A 66 19.97 -2.98 -5.66
CA VAL A 66 19.39 -3.68 -4.51
C VAL A 66 19.18 -5.15 -4.87
N PRO A 67 19.75 -6.11 -4.10
CA PRO A 67 19.50 -7.52 -4.33
C PRO A 67 18.00 -7.78 -4.22
N SER A 68 17.46 -8.57 -5.16
CA SER A 68 16.08 -9.04 -5.16
C SER A 68 15.60 -9.36 -3.73
N PHE A 69 14.53 -8.70 -3.30
CA PHE A 69 13.84 -8.98 -2.03
C PHE A 69 13.29 -10.41 -1.93
N ALA A 70 13.51 -11.27 -2.93
CA ALA A 70 13.45 -12.72 -2.74
C ALA A 70 14.34 -13.21 -1.56
N SER A 71 15.28 -12.38 -1.08
CA SER A 71 16.07 -12.62 0.14
C SER A 71 15.35 -12.29 1.47
N LEU A 72 14.14 -11.70 1.50
CA LEU A 72 13.45 -11.43 2.78
C LEU A 72 12.76 -12.65 3.40
N ASN A 73 12.73 -13.79 2.70
CA ASN A 73 12.40 -15.07 3.34
C ASN A 73 13.57 -15.66 4.15
N ASP A 74 14.75 -15.01 4.14
CA ASP A 74 15.82 -15.25 5.10
C ASP A 74 15.78 -14.21 6.23
N CYS A 75 14.59 -13.88 6.71
CA CYS A 75 14.43 -13.54 8.11
C CYS A 75 14.79 -14.80 8.91
N ARG A 76 16.11 -15.01 9.04
CA ARG A 76 16.73 -15.65 10.18
C ARG A 76 15.83 -15.43 11.38
N GLU A 77 15.55 -16.53 12.05
CA GLU A 77 15.27 -16.53 13.48
C GLU A 77 16.37 -15.73 14.17
N GLU A 78 16.25 -14.40 14.21
CA GLU A 78 17.00 -13.56 15.12
C GLU A 78 16.42 -13.87 16.48
N LYS A 79 16.95 -14.96 17.04
CA LYS A 79 16.92 -15.37 18.41
C LYS A 79 16.92 -14.10 19.25
N ILE A 80 15.73 -13.72 19.73
CA ILE A 80 15.47 -12.53 20.54
C ILE A 80 16.60 -12.48 21.57
N ARG A 81 17.58 -11.59 21.35
CA ARG A 81 18.69 -11.44 22.29
C ARG A 81 18.04 -10.93 23.57
N LYS A 82 18.00 -11.78 24.59
CA LYS A 82 17.51 -11.39 25.91
C LYS A 82 18.45 -10.30 26.39
N LEU A 83 17.93 -9.08 26.46
CA LEU A 83 18.66 -7.91 26.90
C LEU A 83 19.17 -8.17 28.32
N THR A 84 20.44 -7.87 28.59
CA THR A 84 21.00 -8.08 29.92
C THR A 84 20.31 -7.17 30.93
N PRO A 85 20.21 -7.57 32.21
CA PRO A 85 19.52 -6.76 33.21
C PRO A 85 20.10 -5.34 33.35
N GLY A 86 21.41 -5.16 33.14
CA GLY A 86 22.05 -3.84 33.16
C GLY A 86 21.62 -2.94 32.01
N GLU A 87 21.58 -3.45 30.79
CA GLU A 87 21.06 -2.71 29.62
C GLU A 87 19.58 -2.33 29.80
N MET A 88 18.79 -3.19 30.46
CA MET A 88 17.39 -2.86 30.78
C MET A 88 17.28 -1.72 31.81
N ASP A 89 18.20 -1.63 32.77
CA ASP A 89 18.23 -0.56 33.77
C ASP A 89 18.63 0.79 33.15
N GLU A 90 19.60 0.78 32.22
CA GLU A 90 19.98 1.98 31.47
C GLU A 90 18.81 2.52 30.63
N ILE A 91 18.09 1.63 29.94
CA ILE A 91 16.89 2.02 29.17
C ILE A 91 15.82 2.59 30.10
N ARG A 92 15.62 2.01 31.29
CA ARG A 92 14.68 2.53 32.29
C ARG A 92 15.08 3.92 32.78
N GLU A 93 16.36 4.15 33.06
CA GLU A 93 16.88 5.44 33.50
C GLU A 93 16.65 6.53 32.43
N ILE A 94 17.02 6.24 31.18
CA ILE A 94 16.86 7.18 30.07
C ILE A 94 15.38 7.53 29.88
N LEU A 95 14.50 6.53 29.88
CA LEU A 95 13.07 6.75 29.68
C LEU A 95 12.45 7.53 30.85
N SER A 96 12.81 7.20 32.10
CA SER A 96 12.31 7.93 33.27
C SER A 96 12.73 9.41 33.21
N ARG A 97 14.00 9.70 32.93
CA ARG A 97 14.50 11.08 32.82
C ARG A 97 13.76 11.87 31.75
N ASN A 98 13.56 11.29 30.57
CA ASN A 98 12.88 11.97 29.46
C ASN A 98 11.39 12.18 29.73
N LEU A 99 10.68 11.17 30.24
CA LEU A 99 9.24 11.24 30.46
C LEU A 99 8.87 12.17 31.62
N TYR A 100 9.68 12.22 32.68
CA TYR A 100 9.47 13.16 33.77
C TYR A 100 9.79 14.60 33.35
N GLN A 101 10.81 14.82 32.52
CA GLN A 101 11.12 16.16 31.98
C GLN A 101 10.04 16.71 31.05
N ILE A 102 9.39 15.85 30.25
CA ILE A 102 8.29 16.27 29.38
C ILE A 102 7.05 16.71 30.18
N ARG A 103 6.80 16.11 31.36
CA ARG A 103 5.64 16.45 32.20
C ARG A 103 5.80 17.74 33.02
N GLN A 104 7.00 18.31 33.09
CA GLN A 104 7.31 19.52 33.85
C GLN A 104 7.44 20.77 32.95
N ARG A 105 7.09 20.65 31.66
CA ARG A 105 6.90 21.78 30.73
C ARG A 105 5.41 22.01 30.52
#